data_AF-A0A5R2N9I4-F1
#
_entry.id   AF-A0A5R2N9I4-F1
#
_cell.length_a   1.000
_cell.length_b   1.000
_cell.length_c   1.000
_cell.angle_alpha   90.00
_cell.angle_beta   90.00
_cell.angle_gamma   90.00
#
_symmetry.space_group_name_H-M   'P 1'
#
loop_
_entity.id
_entity.type
_entity.pdbx_description
1 polymer ?
#
loop_
_entity_poly.entity_id
_entity_poly.type
_entity_poly.pdbx_seq_one_letter_code
_entity_poly.pdbx_strand_id
1 'polypeptide(L)' 'MAHIAAEPAIQIRDLHKSFGAVEVLKGISLDANEGEFVSI' A
#
# COMPACT_ATOMS: atom_id res chain seq x y z
N MET A 1 -27.22 4.16 -2.85
CA MET A 1 -26.86 2.78 -2.49
C MET A 1 -25.39 2.81 -2.13
N ALA A 2 -25.04 2.60 -0.86
CA ALA A 2 -23.65 2.60 -0.42
C ALA A 2 -23.01 1.30 -0.91
N HIS A 3 -21.99 1.41 -1.76
CA HIS A 3 -21.09 0.29 -1.99
C HIS A 3 -20.38 0.05 -0.66
N ILE A 4 -20.65 -1.08 -0.01
CA ILE A 4 -19.80 -1.54 1.09
C ILE A 4 -18.49 -1.88 0.41
N ALA A 5 -17.57 -0.92 0.37
CA ALA A 5 -16.21 -1.19 -0.09
C ALA A 5 -15.68 -2.26 0.86
N ALA A 6 -15.42 -3.45 0.33
CA ALA A 6 -14.77 -4.51 1.07
C ALA A 6 -13.44 -3.97 1.61
N GLU A 7 -13.04 -4.40 2.80
CA GLU A 7 -11.72 -4.03 3.32
C GLU A 7 -10.65 -4.47 2.33
N PRO A 8 -9.64 -3.61 2.06
CA PRO A 8 -8.59 -3.95 1.11
C PRO A 8 -7.85 -5.19 1.59
N ALA A 9 -7.56 -6.11 0.66
CA ALA A 9 -6.85 -7.34 0.96
C ALA A 9 -5.41 -7.07 1.44
N ILE A 10 -4.79 -6.00 0.93
CA ILE A 10 -3.50 -5.49 1.39
C ILE A 10 -3.64 -4.00 1.69
N GLN A 11 -3.20 -3.62 2.89
CA GLN A 11 -3.14 -2.23 3.34
C GLN A 11 -1.75 -1.90 3.87
N ILE A 12 -1.08 -0.94 3.22
CA ILE A 12 0.19 -0.36 3.64
C ILE A 12 -0.07 1.10 4.03
N ARG A 13 0.44 1.50 5.19
CA ARG A 13 0.33 2.87 5.71
C ARG A 13 1.69 3.35 6.16
N ASP A 14 2.08 4.51 5.64
CA ASP A 14 3.30 5.25 6.01
C ASP A 14 4.55 4.35 6.10
N LEU A 15 4.76 3.50 5.08
CA LEU A 15 5.88 2.57 5.06
C LEU A 15 7.18 3.29 4.72
N HIS A 16 8.11 3.22 5.67
CA HIS A 16 9.49 3.64 5.51
C HIS A 16 10.42 2.44 5.43
N LYS A 17 11.43 2.53 4.57
CA LYS A 17 12.46 1.48 4.45
C LYS A 17 13.79 2.09 4.08
N SER A 18 14.83 1.67 4.79
CA SER A 18 16.22 2.05 4.52
C SER A 18 17.08 0.81 4.27
N PHE A 19 18.09 0.98 3.43
CA PHE A 19 19.19 0.04 3.26
C PHE A 19 20.50 0.75 3.64
N GLY A 20 21.01 0.42 4.82
CA GLY A 20 22.10 1.16 5.43
C GLY A 20 21.71 2.62 5.68
N ALA A 21 22.54 3.55 5.20
CA ALA A 21 22.30 5.00 5.34
C ALA A 21 21.32 5.58 4.32
N VAL A 22 20.80 4.79 3.37
CA VAL A 22 19.93 5.27 2.29
C VAL A 22 18.47 4.94 2.60
N GLU A 23 17.62 5.97 2.65
CA GLU A 23 16.17 5.82 2.71
C GLU A 23 15.58 5.60 1.31
N VAL A 24 14.96 4.44 1.10
CA VAL A 24 14.44 3.97 -0.19
C VAL A 24 12.93 4.11 -0.28
N LEU A 25 12.20 3.73 0.77
CA LEU A 25 10.76 4.03 0.87
C LEU A 25 10.61 5.17 1.87
N LYS A 26 10.01 6.28 1.41
CA LYS A 26 9.91 7.55 2.14
C LYS A 26 8.46 7.84 2.57
N GLY A 27 7.85 6.92 3.30
CA GLY A 27 6.47 7.07 3.76
C GLY A 27 5.45 6.78 2.65
N ILE A 28 5.48 5.56 2.11
CA ILE A 28 4.50 5.16 1.09
C ILE A 28 3.26 4.51 1.72
N SER A 29 2.09 4.82 1.17
CA SER A 29 0.82 4.17 1.52
C SER A 29 0.19 3.59 0.27
N LEU A 30 -0.38 2.38 0.39
CA LEU A 30 -0.98 1.64 -0.72
C LEU A 30 -2.14 0.81 -0.19
N ASP A 31 -3.22 0.75 -0.96
CA ASP A 31 -4.28 -0.25 -0.80
C ASP A 31 -4.31 -1.11 -2.07
N ALA A 32 -4.52 -2.41 -1.89
CA ALA A 32 -4.83 -3.31 -3.00
C ALA A 32 -6.00 -4.21 -2.59
N ASN A 33 -7.04 -4.22 -3.41
CA ASN A 33 -8.22 -5.05 -3.24
C ASN A 33 -7.99 -6.48 -3.78
N GLU A 34 -8.85 -7.40 -3.40
CA GLU A 34 -8.79 -8.76 -3.93
C GLU A 34 -8.98 -8.77 -5.46
N GLY A 35 -8.07 -9.44 -6.18
CA GLY A 35 -8.06 -9.48 -7.65
C GLY A 35 -7.50 -8.23 -8.33
N GLU A 36 -7.09 -7.21 -7.58
CA GLU A 36 -6.46 -6.00 -8.10
C GLU A 36 -4.99 -6.26 -8.47
N PHE A 37 -4.56 -5.77 -9.64
CA PHE A 37 -3.18 -5.87 -10.11
C PHE A 37 -2.59 -4.47 -10.28
N VAL A 38 -1.49 -4.20 -9.59
CA VAL A 38 -0.77 -2.92 -9.61
C VAL A 38 0.61 -3.14 -10.23
N SER A 39 0.94 -2.39 -11.28
CA SER A 39 2.27 -2.37 -11.90
C SER A 39 2.89 -0.98 -11.73
N ILE A 40 4.21 -0.96 -11.52
CA ILE A 40 5.02 0.25 -11.33
C ILE A 40 6.16 0.24 -12.34
#